data_AF-A0AAJ3TN30-F1
#
_entry.id   AF-A0AAJ3TN30-F1
#
_cell.length_a   1.000
_cell.length_b   1.000
_cell.length_c   1.000
_cell.angle_alpha   90.00
_cell.angle_beta   90.00
_cell.angle_gamma   90.00
#
_symmetry.space_group_name_H-M   'P 1'
#
loop_
_entity.id
_entity.type
_entity.pdbx_description
1 polymer ?
#
loop_
_entity_poly.entity_id
_entity_poly.type
_entity_poly.pdbx_seq_one_letter_code
_entity_poly.pdbx_strand_id
1 'polypeptide(L)' 'MDLSTAELIYLIALPVFLILGLVMLLSSCWLILREKDDSNKIMLFIISILIPIAGPIFSIYTLKKSFSKF' A
#
# COMPACT_ATOMS: atom_id res chain seq x y z
N MET A 1 20.22 22.35 -9.75
CA MET A 1 20.25 20.94 -9.31
C MET A 1 19.23 20.25 -10.17
N ASP A 2 19.68 19.67 -11.29
CA ASP A 2 18.80 18.97 -12.21
C ASP A 2 18.26 17.75 -11.50
N LEU A 3 17.05 17.86 -10.97
CA LEU A 3 16.34 16.77 -10.32
C LEU A 3 16.26 15.65 -11.35
N SER A 4 16.89 14.50 -11.08
CA SER A 4 16.84 13.40 -12.04
C SER A 4 15.37 13.03 -12.22
N THR A 5 14.94 12.77 -13.46
CA THR A 5 13.53 12.44 -13.78
C THR A 5 12.98 11.34 -12.86
N ALA A 6 13.84 10.44 -12.39
CA ALA A 6 13.52 9.40 -11.40
C ALA A 6 13.14 9.95 -10.02
N GLU A 7 13.84 10.96 -9.51
CA GLU A 7 13.51 11.63 -8.24
C GLU A 7 12.17 12.36 -8.33
N LEU A 8 11.88 12.99 -9.48
CA LEU A 8 10.59 13.65 -9.71
C LEU A 8 9.44 12.64 -9.71
N ILE A 9 9.62 11.50 -10.39
CA ILE A 9 8.64 10.41 -10.41
C ILE A 9 8.43 9.86 -9.00
N TYR A 10 9.49 9.67 -8.22
CA TYR A 10 9.38 9.19 -6.85
C TYR A 10 8.65 10.20 -5.94
N LEU A 11 8.96 11.49 -6.10
CA LEU A 11 8.34 12.58 -5.36
C LEU A 11 6.83 12.68 -5.61
N ILE A 12 6.36 12.32 -6.81
CA ILE A 12 4.93 12.31 -7.17
C ILE A 12 4.28 10.97 -6.81
N ALA A 13 4.95 9.84 -7.06
CA ALA A 13 4.39 8.51 -6.83
C ALA A 13 4.19 8.22 -5.34
N LEU A 14 5.11 8.66 -4.48
CA LEU A 14 5.05 8.44 -3.04
C LEU A 14 3.78 9.05 -2.39
N PRO A 15 3.46 10.35 -2.55
CA PRO A 15 2.26 10.93 -1.97
C PRO A 15 0.99 10.34 -2.58
N VAL A 16 0.98 10.02 -3.89
CA VAL A 16 -0.17 9.36 -4.53
C VAL A 16 -0.42 7.98 -3.91
N PHE A 17 0.64 7.20 -3.69
CA PHE A 17 0.53 5.89 -3.04
C PHE A 17 0.02 6.01 -1.59
N LEU A 18 0.52 6.99 -0.83
CA LEU A 18 0.06 7.26 0.54
C LEU A 18 -1.42 7.66 0.58
N ILE A 19 -1.87 8.52 -0.34
CA ILE A 19 -3.27 8.95 -0.42
C ILE A 19 -4.17 7.77 -0.77
N LEU A 20 -3.80 6.97 -1.78
CA LEU A 20 -4.58 5.80 -2.19
C LEU A 20 -4.65 4.73 -1.08
N GLY A 21 -3.53 4.49 -0.39
CA GLY A 21 -3.49 3.61 0.77
C GLY A 21 -4.40 4.09 1.91
N LEU A 22 -4.36 5.39 2.21
CA LEU A 22 -5.21 5.99 3.24
C LEU A 22 -6.71 5.90 2.88
N VAL A 23 -7.07 6.18 1.64
CA VAL A 23 -8.46 6.08 1.16
C VAL A 23 -8.98 4.65 1.29
N MET A 24 -8.19 3.64 0.89
CA MET A 24 -8.56 2.23 1.04
C MET A 24 -8.70 1.80 2.51
N LEU A 25 -7.83 2.30 3.39
CA LEU A 25 -7.93 2.04 4.83
C LEU A 25 -9.22 2.64 5.40
N LEU A 26 -9.54 3.90 5.07
CA LEU A 26 -10.75 4.57 5.54
C LEU A 26 -12.02 3.89 5.01
N SER A 27 -12.06 3.52 3.73
CA SER A 27 -13.22 2.81 3.17
C SER A 27 -13.44 1.45 3.81
N SER A 28 -12.35 0.73 4.08
CA SER A 28 -12.41 -0.57 4.75
C SER A 28 -12.84 -0.41 6.21
N CYS A 29 -12.34 0.59 6.91
CA CYS A 29 -12.74 0.90 8.29
C CYS A 29 -14.23 1.24 8.38
N TRP A 30 -14.75 2.02 7.42
CA TRP A 30 -16.18 2.31 7.31
C TRP A 30 -17.02 1.05 7.05
N LEU A 31 -16.55 0.15 6.18
CA LEU A 31 -17.20 -1.14 5.93
C LEU A 31 -17.23 -2.01 7.20
N ILE A 32 -16.12 -2.11 7.92
CA ILE A 32 -16.01 -2.86 9.18
C ILE A 32 -16.97 -2.30 10.24
N LEU A 33 -17.08 -0.97 10.35
CA LEU A 33 -18.00 -0.32 11.29
C LEU A 33 -19.48 -0.59 10.99
N ARG A 34 -19.84 -0.76 9.72
CA ARG A 34 -21.21 -1.09 9.29
C ARG A 34 -21.55 -2.56 9.39
N GLU A 35 -20.52 -3.43 9.40
CA GLU A 35 -20.70 -4.86 9.48
C GLU A 35 -21.25 -5.26 10.85
N LYS A 36 -22.22 -6.18 10.87
CA LYS A 36 -22.82 -6.68 12.12
C LYS A 36 -22.25 -8.01 12.55
N ASP A 37 -21.66 -8.75 11.60
CA ASP A 37 -20.99 -10.02 11.85
C ASP A 37 -19.54 -9.79 12.30
N ASP A 38 -19.23 -10.18 13.55
CA ASP A 38 -17.91 -9.98 14.13
C ASP A 38 -16.81 -10.82 13.44
N SER A 39 -17.17 -11.97 12.86
CA SER A 39 -16.23 -12.79 12.09
C SER A 39 -15.88 -12.11 10.76
N ASN A 40 -16.86 -11.48 10.11
CA ASN A 40 -16.66 -10.75 8.87
C ASN A 40 -15.88 -9.43 9.11
N LYS A 41 -16.06 -8.76 10.25
CA LYS A 41 -15.25 -7.61 10.68
C LYS A 41 -13.77 -7.94 10.76
N ILE A 42 -13.42 -9.06 11.40
CA ILE A 42 -12.02 -9.49 11.56
C ILE A 42 -11.42 -9.82 10.19
N MET A 43 -12.15 -10.50 9.31
CA MET A 43 -11.69 -10.81 7.97
C MET A 43 -11.43 -9.53 7.14
N LEU A 44 -12.37 -8.57 7.17
CA LEU A 44 -12.23 -7.28 6.49
C LEU A 44 -11.07 -6.44 7.06
N PHE A 45 -10.83 -6.50 8.38
CA PHE A 45 -9.71 -5.84 9.02
C PHE A 45 -8.36 -6.40 8.56
N ILE A 46 -8.23 -7.73 8.47
CA ILE A 46 -7.02 -8.40 8.00
C ILE A 46 -6.73 -8.02 6.54
N ILE A 47 -7.75 -8.05 5.66
CA ILE A 47 -7.60 -7.70 4.24
C ILE A 47 -7.20 -6.23 4.07
N SER A 48 -7.81 -5.33 4.85
CA SER A 48 -7.51 -3.88 4.86
C SER A 48 -6.05 -3.58 5.19
N ILE A 49 -5.44 -4.37 6.07
CA ILE A 49 -4.03 -4.21 6.45
C ILE A 49 -3.09 -4.93 5.48
N LEU A 50 -3.47 -6.10 4.97
CA LEU A 50 -2.62 -6.88 4.06
C LEU A 50 -2.38 -6.19 2.71
N ILE A 51 -3.41 -5.58 2.13
CA ILE A 51 -3.34 -4.92 0.81
C ILE A 51 -2.28 -3.80 0.75
N PRO A 52 -2.29 -2.80 1.66
CA PRO A 52 -1.30 -1.71 1.62
C PRO A 52 0.11 -2.18 1.96
N ILE A 53 0.29 -3.32 2.64
CA ILE A 53 1.60 -3.89 2.99
C ILE A 53 2.18 -4.74 1.85
N ALA A 54 1.35 -5.43 1.07
CA ALA A 54 1.81 -6.31 -0.01
C ALA A 54 2.54 -5.56 -1.14
N GLY A 55 2.09 -4.34 -1.50
CA GLY A 55 2.71 -3.53 -2.55
C GLY A 55 4.18 -3.15 -2.25
N PRO A 56 4.46 -2.52 -1.09
CA PRO A 56 5.82 -2.18 -0.68
C PRO A 56 6.73 -3.41 -0.53
N ILE A 57 6.23 -4.50 0.06
CA ILE A 57 6.99 -5.73 0.22
C ILE A 57 7.37 -6.33 -1.14
N PHE A 58 6.43 -6.39 -2.09
CA PHE A 58 6.69 -6.90 -3.44
C PHE A 58 7.71 -6.05 -4.21
N SER A 59 7.61 -4.73 -4.10
CA SER A 59 8.57 -3.79 -4.70
C SER A 59 9.99 -4.03 -4.18
N ILE A 60 10.16 -4.12 -2.85
CA ILE A 60 11.47 -4.39 -2.22
C ILE A 60 12.01 -5.77 -2.63
N TYR A 61 11.17 -6.81 -2.66
CA TYR A 61 11.63 -8.16 -3.02
C TYR A 61 12.07 -8.27 -4.48
N THR A 62 11.36 -7.59 -5.38
CA THR A 62 11.67 -7.58 -6.81
C THR A 62 12.94 -6.77 -7.08
N LEU A 63 13.12 -5.62 -6.41
CA LEU A 63 14.36 -4.83 -6.45
C LEU A 63 15.56 -5.61 -5.89
N LYS A 64 15.39 -6.29 -4.75
CA LYS A 64 16.45 -7.11 -4.13
C LYS A 64 16.88 -8.27 -5.02
N LYS A 65 15.94 -8.92 -5.73
CA LYS A 65 16.24 -9.98 -6.69
C LYS A 65 16.94 -9.46 -7.95
N SER A 66 16.66 -8.23 -8.37
CA SER A 66 17.37 -7.57 -9.47
C SER A 66 18.82 -7.19 -9.10
N PHE A 67 19.06 -6.84 -7.82
CA PHE A 67 20.39 -6.46 -7.34
C PHE A 67 21.32 -7.67 -7.08
N SER A 68 20.77 -8.82 -6.68
CA SER A 68 21.54 -10.06 -6.46
C SER A 68 21.97 -10.77 -7.76
N LYS A 69 21.61 -10.22 -8.93
CA LYS A 69 21.92 -10.80 -10.24
C LYS A 69 23.00 -10.03 -11.00
N PHE A 70 23.65 -9.06 -10.35
CA PHE A 70 24.84 -8.34 -10.83
C PHE A 70 26.06 -8.75 -10.01
#